data_AF-A0A251ST90-F1
#
_entry.id   AF-A0A251ST90-F1
#
_cell.length_a   1.000
_cell.length_b   1.000
_cell.length_c   1.000
_cell.angle_alpha   90.00
_cell.angle_beta   90.00
_cell.angle_gamma   90.00
#
_symmetry.space_group_name_H-M   'P 1'
#
loop_
_entity.id
_entity.type
_entity.pdbx_description
1 polymer ?
#
loop_
_entity_poly.entity_id
_entity_poly.type
_entity_poly.pdbx_seq_one_letter_code
_entity_poly.pdbx_strand_id
1 'polypeptide(L)'
;MQFKMKRGNRNKKNQKRKGAEPGCCPSCQAITDVYRHLQTSHCQSAVHEAIWGSPQYPCPSHVNTSSFLSIKLDSHLDYVAWKEQMLCLLDSQGMRGFIDGTFKKPQANGGPKGKPEKTKYKEWSRSDALVKGWIFGSISEYNMDDVIGLETAHEVWNKLKNIFTTPPAPISSTDAEIQTQTDKEKCEEEYVPLCRAIGMGDWKKAQEFFNEDKDALINKLNHFGQRTLHLAIGNPENVKFLDNLLDLINPESLPTLVDNDGHNPLHLAATLDHREAAEKLVGKNPHLLFILDKHNCLPIQKAIYNSHKATFLYLLQVCKQYIGLSQQEGYHSPFMGQYGLMLLNETIWSGFFDVAYALLTEYPELATTIAPPYNSLLWSIGKEKDAFRSAKCYNFYQRFLYSRMFFPYSKFFKFSFFSFCICVMSLFNLGRLSLRQS
;
A
#
# COMPACT_ATOMS: atom_id res chain seq x y z
N MET A 1 10.72 -68.75 73.82
CA MET A 1 11.09 -68.84 72.39
C MET A 1 10.65 -67.52 71.75
N GLN A 2 11.50 -66.61 71.25
CA GLN A 2 12.53 -66.73 70.21
C GLN A 2 12.03 -67.36 68.90
N PHE A 3 11.84 -66.52 67.88
CA PHE A 3 12.09 -66.87 66.47
C PHE A 3 13.00 -65.82 65.82
N LYS A 4 14.26 -66.20 65.60
CA LYS A 4 15.18 -65.65 64.57
C LYS A 4 14.71 -66.23 63.20
N MET A 5 15.12 -65.85 61.99
CA MET A 5 16.11 -64.94 61.37
C MET A 5 15.60 -64.72 59.90
N LYS A 6 16.10 -63.92 58.94
CA LYS A 6 17.28 -63.08 58.59
C LYS A 6 16.70 -61.80 57.91
N ARG A 7 17.29 -60.60 57.82
CA ARG A 7 18.64 -60.08 57.43
C ARG A 7 19.09 -60.37 55.98
N GLY A 8 19.06 -59.33 55.13
CA GLY A 8 19.75 -59.29 53.83
C GLY A 8 18.78 -59.09 52.64
N ASN A 9 19.10 -58.31 51.60
CA ASN A 9 20.24 -57.39 51.45
C ASN A 9 19.88 -56.22 50.50
N ARG A 10 20.74 -55.20 50.44
CA ARG A 10 20.60 -54.01 49.59
C ARG A 10 20.62 -54.36 48.11
N ASN A 11 19.81 -53.66 47.31
CA ASN A 11 20.29 -53.13 46.02
C ASN A 11 19.48 -51.91 45.55
N LYS A 12 20.09 -50.72 45.57
CA LYS A 12 19.52 -49.53 44.94
C LYS A 12 19.79 -49.58 43.44
N LYS A 13 18.76 -49.78 42.62
CA LYS A 13 18.77 -49.33 41.22
C LYS A 13 17.71 -48.24 41.05
N ASN A 14 18.16 -46.98 41.07
CA ASN A 14 17.34 -45.83 40.68
C ASN A 14 17.09 -45.90 39.17
N GLN A 15 16.01 -46.57 38.76
CA GLN A 15 15.51 -46.45 37.39
C GLN A 15 14.41 -45.39 37.37
N LYS A 16 14.57 -44.39 36.48
CA LYS A 16 13.75 -43.18 36.48
C LYS A 16 12.27 -43.53 36.27
N ARG A 17 11.39 -43.01 37.13
CA ARG A 17 9.97 -42.86 36.81
C ARG A 17 9.84 -41.94 35.60
N LYS A 18 9.72 -42.50 34.38
CA LYS A 18 9.02 -41.80 33.31
C LYS A 18 7.54 -41.77 33.71
N GLY A 19 6.89 -40.61 33.59
CA GLY A 19 5.43 -40.56 33.65
C GLY A 19 4.86 -41.38 32.49
N ALA A 20 3.84 -42.18 32.78
CA ALA A 20 3.04 -42.80 31.72
C ALA A 20 2.01 -41.76 31.26
N GLU A 21 2.17 -41.26 30.04
CA GLU A 21 1.08 -40.57 29.34
C GLU A 21 0.00 -41.62 28.99
N PRO A 22 -1.30 -41.27 29.06
CA PRO A 22 -2.37 -42.21 28.72
C PRO A 22 -2.35 -42.50 27.21
N GLY A 23 -1.86 -43.68 26.83
CA GLY A 23 -1.80 -44.11 25.44
C GLY A 23 -3.20 -44.24 24.84
N CYS A 24 -3.45 -43.54 23.74
CA CYS A 24 -4.65 -43.75 22.91
C CYS A 24 -4.72 -45.20 22.42
N CYS A 25 -5.94 -45.72 22.26
CA CYS A 25 -6.20 -47.03 21.67
C CYS A 25 -5.57 -47.14 20.26
N PRO A 26 -5.08 -48.31 19.80
CA PRO A 26 -4.52 -48.46 18.45
C PRO A 26 -5.46 -48.01 17.32
N SER A 27 -6.78 -48.14 17.49
CA SER A 27 -7.77 -47.60 16.55
C SER A 27 -7.76 -46.06 16.51
N CYS A 28 -7.60 -45.40 17.65
CA CYS A 28 -7.46 -43.94 17.73
C CYS A 28 -6.14 -43.46 17.12
N GLN A 29 -5.04 -44.21 17.26
CA GLN A 29 -3.79 -43.88 16.57
C GLN A 29 -3.93 -44.05 15.05
N ALA A 30 -4.51 -45.14 14.56
CA ALA A 30 -4.81 -45.31 13.14
C ALA A 30 -5.69 -44.16 12.58
N ILE A 31 -6.74 -43.77 13.30
CA ILE A 31 -7.58 -42.61 12.92
C ILE A 31 -6.77 -41.30 12.90
N THR A 32 -5.90 -41.08 13.89
CA THR A 32 -5.08 -39.85 13.98
C THR A 32 -4.03 -39.80 12.87
N ASP A 33 -3.43 -40.93 12.52
CA ASP A 33 -2.41 -41.02 11.47
C ASP A 33 -3.04 -40.88 10.07
N VAL A 34 -4.24 -41.43 9.84
CA VAL A 34 -5.08 -41.12 8.67
C VAL A 34 -5.39 -39.62 8.62
N TYR A 35 -5.83 -39.01 9.72
CA TYR A 35 -6.10 -37.57 9.77
C TYR A 35 -4.85 -36.73 9.47
N ARG A 36 -3.67 -37.18 9.89
CA ARG A 36 -2.38 -36.51 9.62
C ARG A 36 -1.91 -36.67 8.18
N HIS A 37 -2.25 -37.77 7.50
CA HIS A 37 -2.06 -37.93 6.05
C HIS A 37 -3.01 -37.02 5.25
N LEU A 38 -4.26 -36.90 5.69
CA LEU A 38 -5.31 -36.09 5.05
C LEU A 38 -5.11 -34.56 5.14
N GLN A 39 -4.13 -34.09 5.93
CA GLN A 39 -3.80 -32.67 6.05
C GLN A 39 -2.82 -32.15 4.98
N THR A 40 -2.37 -32.99 4.05
CA THR A 40 -1.68 -32.51 2.84
C THR A 40 -2.71 -31.98 1.83
N SER A 41 -2.48 -30.79 1.27
CA SER A 41 -3.51 -29.98 0.60
C SER A 41 -4.14 -30.59 -0.65
N HIS A 42 -3.50 -31.59 -1.27
CA HIS A 42 -4.08 -32.32 -2.41
C HIS A 42 -5.19 -33.30 -2.02
N CYS A 43 -5.19 -33.86 -0.80
CA CYS A 43 -6.12 -34.94 -0.45
C CYS A 43 -7.55 -34.45 -0.13
N GLN A 44 -7.73 -33.18 0.25
CA GLN A 44 -9.04 -32.67 0.68
C GLN A 44 -10.07 -32.61 -0.48
N SER A 45 -9.63 -32.29 -1.71
CA SER A 45 -10.52 -32.29 -2.88
C SER A 45 -11.03 -33.70 -3.18
N ALA A 46 -10.11 -34.66 -3.35
CA ALA A 46 -10.44 -36.04 -3.70
C ALA A 46 -11.36 -36.72 -2.67
N VAL A 47 -11.17 -36.44 -1.38
CA VAL A 47 -12.03 -36.99 -0.31
C VAL A 47 -13.40 -36.31 -0.27
N HIS A 48 -13.50 -35.01 -0.58
CA HIS A 48 -14.80 -34.34 -0.70
C HIS A 48 -15.59 -34.85 -1.91
N GLU A 49 -14.94 -35.06 -3.06
CA GLU A 49 -15.57 -35.64 -4.25
C GLU A 49 -16.02 -37.10 -4.01
N ALA A 50 -15.20 -37.91 -3.34
CA ALA A 50 -15.55 -39.30 -3.04
C ALA A 50 -16.73 -39.47 -2.04
N ILE A 51 -17.01 -38.45 -1.22
CA ILE A 51 -18.06 -38.51 -0.18
C ILE A 51 -19.37 -37.83 -0.62
N TRP A 52 -19.29 -36.72 -1.38
CA TRP A 52 -20.46 -35.92 -1.76
C TRP A 52 -20.70 -35.80 -3.28
N GLY A 53 -19.80 -36.36 -4.10
CA GLY A 53 -19.73 -36.09 -5.54
C GLY A 53 -19.06 -34.75 -5.83
N SER A 54 -18.60 -34.57 -7.07
CA SER A 54 -18.07 -33.30 -7.55
C SER A 54 -19.18 -32.23 -7.54
N PRO A 55 -19.02 -31.09 -6.84
CA PRO A 55 -20.02 -30.03 -6.81
C PRO A 55 -20.19 -29.43 -8.22
N GLN A 56 -21.43 -29.10 -8.61
CA GLN A 56 -21.69 -28.70 -10.01
C GLN A 56 -21.09 -27.33 -10.38
N TYR A 57 -20.72 -26.52 -9.38
CA TYR A 57 -20.10 -25.20 -9.56
C TYR A 57 -18.85 -25.04 -8.66
N PRO A 58 -17.70 -24.59 -9.21
CA PRO A 58 -16.50 -24.32 -8.42
C PRO A 58 -16.72 -23.24 -7.36
N CYS A 59 -16.05 -23.36 -6.21
CA CYS A 59 -16.07 -22.34 -5.16
C CYS A 59 -14.71 -22.25 -4.46
N PRO A 60 -13.67 -21.71 -5.13
CA PRO A 60 -12.31 -21.64 -4.60
C PRO A 60 -12.15 -20.54 -3.53
N SER A 61 -12.65 -20.78 -2.32
CA SER A 61 -12.62 -19.83 -1.19
C SER A 61 -11.22 -19.46 -0.65
N HIS A 62 -10.16 -20.01 -1.25
CA HIS A 62 -8.76 -19.72 -0.90
C HIS A 62 -8.07 -18.78 -1.91
N VAL A 63 -8.74 -18.43 -3.01
CA VAL A 63 -8.20 -17.52 -4.04
C VAL A 63 -8.41 -16.07 -3.62
N ASN A 64 -7.32 -15.32 -3.50
CA ASN A 64 -7.31 -13.88 -3.27
C ASN A 64 -7.14 -13.14 -4.61
N THR A 65 -8.08 -12.25 -4.95
CA THR A 65 -8.01 -11.45 -6.18
C THR A 65 -6.79 -10.55 -6.25
N SER A 66 -6.33 -10.00 -5.13
CA SER A 66 -5.13 -9.13 -5.09
C SER A 66 -3.81 -9.87 -5.37
N SER A 67 -3.87 -11.17 -5.69
CA SER A 67 -2.75 -12.00 -6.13
C SER A 67 -2.79 -12.32 -7.64
N PHE A 68 -3.86 -11.91 -8.35
CA PHE A 68 -4.06 -12.12 -9.78
C PHE A 68 -4.35 -10.82 -10.55
N LEU A 69 -4.92 -9.83 -9.87
CA LEU A 69 -5.29 -8.53 -10.45
C LEU A 69 -4.33 -7.47 -9.90
N SER A 70 -3.43 -6.98 -10.76
CA SER A 70 -2.44 -5.95 -10.42
C SER A 70 -2.91 -4.53 -10.75
N ILE A 71 -4.05 -4.40 -11.45
CA ILE A 71 -4.65 -3.15 -11.90
C ILE A 71 -6.06 -3.04 -11.31
N LYS A 72 -6.39 -1.90 -10.70
CA LYS A 72 -7.74 -1.54 -10.27
C LYS A 72 -8.43 -0.85 -11.45
N LEU A 73 -9.63 -1.26 -11.83
CA LEU A 73 -10.36 -0.66 -12.94
C LEU A 73 -10.84 0.74 -12.54
N ASP A 74 -10.17 1.76 -13.05
CA ASP A 74 -10.51 3.17 -12.85
C ASP A 74 -10.88 3.86 -14.17
N SER A 75 -10.06 3.74 -15.21
CA SER A 75 -10.28 4.38 -16.52
C SER A 75 -10.58 3.41 -17.67
N HIS A 76 -11.01 3.96 -18.81
CA HIS A 76 -11.13 3.22 -20.09
C HIS A 76 -9.79 2.64 -20.57
N LEU A 77 -8.65 3.24 -20.19
CA LEU A 77 -7.32 2.74 -20.57
C LEU A 77 -6.98 1.44 -19.82
N ASP A 78 -7.38 1.37 -18.55
CA ASP A 78 -7.17 0.19 -17.69
C ASP A 78 -8.05 -0.99 -18.11
N TYR A 79 -9.23 -0.72 -18.67
CA TYR A 79 -10.26 -1.73 -18.96
C TYR A 79 -9.75 -2.91 -19.77
N VAL A 80 -8.92 -2.69 -20.79
CA VAL A 80 -8.38 -3.79 -21.62
C VAL A 80 -7.49 -4.71 -20.80
N ALA A 81 -6.57 -4.16 -20.02
CA ALA A 81 -5.63 -4.93 -19.21
C ALA A 81 -6.32 -5.61 -18.02
N TRP A 82 -7.23 -4.91 -17.35
CA TRP A 82 -8.07 -5.46 -16.28
C TRP A 82 -8.95 -6.62 -16.76
N LYS A 83 -9.59 -6.46 -17.92
CA LYS A 83 -10.46 -7.49 -18.53
C LYS A 83 -9.70 -8.78 -18.79
N GLU A 84 -8.51 -8.72 -19.39
CA GLU A 84 -7.73 -9.93 -19.65
C GLU A 84 -7.21 -10.58 -18.34
N GLN A 85 -6.77 -9.80 -17.35
CA GLN A 85 -6.40 -10.33 -16.03
C GLN A 85 -7.57 -11.04 -15.34
N MET A 86 -8.78 -10.45 -15.37
CA MET A 86 -10.00 -11.06 -14.81
C MET A 86 -10.42 -12.31 -15.58
N LEU A 87 -10.29 -12.32 -16.92
CA LEU A 87 -10.55 -13.52 -17.74
C LEU A 87 -9.57 -14.65 -17.39
N CYS A 88 -8.26 -14.37 -17.27
CA CYS A 88 -7.28 -15.37 -16.85
C CYS A 88 -7.58 -15.94 -15.45
N LEU A 89 -7.99 -15.10 -14.50
CA LEU A 89 -8.43 -15.55 -13.17
C LEU A 89 -9.65 -16.49 -13.28
N LEU A 90 -10.69 -16.09 -14.02
CA LEU A 90 -11.94 -16.86 -14.12
C LEU A 90 -11.77 -18.16 -14.92
N ASP A 91 -10.95 -18.18 -15.96
CA ASP A 91 -10.61 -19.40 -16.71
C ASP A 91 -9.78 -20.37 -15.86
N SER A 92 -8.82 -19.87 -15.07
CA SER A 92 -8.01 -20.72 -14.18
C SER A 92 -8.82 -21.50 -13.13
N GLN A 93 -10.05 -21.04 -12.85
CA GLN A 93 -10.96 -21.62 -11.86
C GLN A 93 -12.22 -22.24 -12.49
N GLY A 94 -12.34 -22.25 -13.83
CA GLY A 94 -13.53 -22.75 -14.53
C GLY A 94 -14.81 -21.94 -14.28
N MET A 95 -14.70 -20.66 -13.88
CA MET A 95 -15.82 -19.80 -13.48
C MET A 95 -16.20 -18.72 -14.50
N ARG A 96 -15.56 -18.70 -15.68
CA ARG A 96 -15.94 -17.82 -16.80
C ARG A 96 -17.42 -17.94 -17.20
N GLY A 97 -18.03 -19.11 -16.98
CA GLY A 97 -19.45 -19.34 -17.24
C GLY A 97 -20.44 -18.45 -16.47
N PHE A 98 -19.99 -17.82 -15.37
CA PHE A 98 -20.78 -16.83 -14.63
C PHE A 98 -20.80 -15.43 -15.28
N ILE A 99 -19.80 -15.08 -16.10
CA ILE A 99 -19.74 -13.78 -16.78
C ILE A 99 -20.19 -13.83 -18.25
N ASP A 100 -20.09 -14.98 -18.93
CA ASP A 100 -20.57 -15.15 -20.30
C ASP A 100 -22.06 -15.55 -20.39
N GLY A 101 -22.68 -15.98 -19.29
CA GLY A 101 -24.09 -16.33 -19.21
C GLY A 101 -24.41 -17.80 -19.56
N THR A 102 -23.41 -18.65 -19.73
CA THR A 102 -23.60 -20.10 -19.90
C THR A 102 -24.10 -20.76 -18.62
N PHE A 103 -23.65 -20.33 -17.43
CA PHE A 103 -24.17 -20.78 -16.14
C PHE A 103 -25.40 -19.97 -15.75
N LYS A 104 -26.56 -20.29 -16.34
CA LYS A 104 -27.84 -19.61 -16.06
C LYS A 104 -28.36 -19.91 -14.64
N LYS A 105 -28.89 -18.86 -14.00
CA LYS A 105 -29.59 -18.89 -12.69
C LYS A 105 -30.68 -19.98 -12.67
N PRO A 106 -30.58 -21.03 -11.83
CA PRO A 106 -31.59 -22.09 -11.75
C PRO A 106 -32.95 -21.53 -11.32
N GLN A 107 -34.03 -21.99 -11.94
CA GLN A 107 -35.39 -21.58 -11.56
C GLN A 107 -35.80 -22.23 -10.21
N ALA A 108 -36.55 -21.49 -9.39
CA ALA A 108 -36.85 -21.89 -8.01
C ALA A 108 -38.13 -22.73 -7.83
N ASN A 109 -38.88 -23.01 -8.91
CA ASN A 109 -40.25 -23.53 -8.86
C ASN A 109 -40.41 -24.89 -9.55
N GLY A 110 -40.77 -25.95 -8.78
CA GLY A 110 -41.72 -26.94 -9.31
C GLY A 110 -41.42 -28.45 -9.18
N GLY A 111 -40.30 -28.91 -8.63
CA GLY A 111 -40.04 -30.35 -8.46
C GLY A 111 -40.60 -30.97 -7.16
N PRO A 112 -41.49 -31.99 -7.18
CA PRO A 112 -41.95 -32.66 -5.96
C PRO A 112 -40.83 -33.48 -5.30
N LYS A 113 -40.79 -33.50 -3.95
CA LYS A 113 -39.71 -34.07 -3.10
C LYS A 113 -38.36 -33.36 -3.27
N GLY A 114 -38.31 -32.08 -2.89
CA GLY A 114 -37.11 -31.26 -2.95
C GLY A 114 -35.92 -31.78 -2.14
N LYS A 115 -34.77 -31.89 -2.81
CA LYS A 115 -33.41 -31.96 -2.25
C LYS A 115 -32.32 -31.55 -3.26
N PRO A 116 -32.37 -31.97 -4.54
CA PRO A 116 -31.31 -31.62 -5.52
C PRO A 116 -31.35 -30.14 -5.94
N GLU A 117 -32.51 -29.67 -6.40
CA GLU A 117 -32.67 -28.38 -7.10
C GLU A 117 -32.35 -27.16 -6.21
N LYS A 118 -32.88 -27.16 -4.98
CA LYS A 118 -32.56 -26.14 -3.94
C LYS A 118 -31.09 -26.15 -3.52
N THR A 119 -30.37 -27.26 -3.74
CA THR A 119 -28.93 -27.36 -3.48
C THR A 119 -28.14 -26.78 -4.65
N LYS A 120 -28.49 -27.12 -5.90
CA LYS A 120 -27.93 -26.51 -7.12
C LYS A 120 -28.07 -24.99 -7.16
N TYR A 121 -29.24 -24.46 -6.78
CA TYR A 121 -29.43 -23.00 -6.66
C TYR A 121 -28.46 -22.36 -5.68
N LYS A 122 -28.22 -22.99 -4.51
CA LYS A 122 -27.27 -22.51 -3.50
C LYS A 122 -25.82 -22.59 -3.96
N GLU A 123 -25.44 -23.67 -4.64
CA GLU A 123 -24.09 -23.83 -5.21
C GLU A 123 -23.82 -22.77 -6.29
N TRP A 124 -24.75 -22.59 -7.21
CA TRP A 124 -24.70 -21.54 -8.24
C TRP A 124 -24.61 -20.15 -7.61
N SER A 125 -25.53 -19.81 -6.70
CA SER A 125 -25.61 -18.49 -6.06
C SER A 125 -24.38 -18.15 -5.21
N ARG A 126 -23.77 -19.13 -4.53
CA ARG A 126 -22.50 -18.95 -3.80
C ARG A 126 -21.34 -18.60 -4.75
N SER A 127 -21.34 -19.20 -5.93
CA SER A 127 -20.24 -19.08 -6.90
C SER A 127 -20.38 -17.79 -7.74
N ASP A 128 -21.61 -17.43 -8.14
CA ASP A 128 -21.94 -16.11 -8.72
C ASP A 128 -21.57 -14.97 -7.75
N ALA A 129 -21.94 -15.08 -6.46
CA ALA A 129 -21.57 -14.10 -5.44
C ALA A 129 -20.05 -13.99 -5.22
N LEU A 130 -19.30 -15.09 -5.38
CA LEU A 130 -17.83 -15.09 -5.30
C LEU A 130 -17.22 -14.32 -6.49
N VAL A 131 -17.66 -14.60 -7.72
CA VAL A 131 -17.22 -13.87 -8.93
C VAL A 131 -17.60 -12.39 -8.87
N LYS A 132 -18.80 -12.07 -8.38
CA LYS A 132 -19.24 -10.68 -8.15
C LYS A 132 -18.37 -9.96 -7.13
N GLY A 133 -18.06 -10.62 -6.01
CA GLY A 133 -17.12 -10.11 -5.00
C GLY A 133 -15.71 -9.90 -5.55
N TRP A 134 -15.27 -10.74 -6.50
CA TRP A 134 -13.99 -10.56 -7.18
C TRP A 134 -13.96 -9.33 -8.09
N ILE A 135 -15.04 -9.10 -8.84
CA ILE A 135 -15.20 -7.89 -9.65
C ILE A 135 -15.20 -6.65 -8.74
N PHE A 136 -16.05 -6.63 -7.70
CA PHE A 136 -16.13 -5.51 -6.75
C PHE A 136 -14.80 -5.22 -6.02
N GLY A 137 -14.01 -6.26 -5.70
CA GLY A 137 -12.67 -6.10 -5.13
C GLY A 137 -11.59 -5.62 -6.11
N SER A 138 -11.96 -5.29 -7.36
CA SER A 138 -11.03 -4.92 -8.44
C SER A 138 -11.41 -3.65 -9.21
N ILE A 139 -12.55 -3.02 -8.90
CA ILE A 139 -13.00 -1.75 -9.50
C ILE A 139 -12.75 -0.59 -8.52
N SER A 140 -12.61 0.64 -9.05
CA SER A 140 -12.54 1.85 -8.23
C SER A 140 -13.87 2.17 -7.56
N GLU A 141 -13.84 3.08 -6.59
CA GLU A 141 -15.03 3.48 -5.82
C GLU A 141 -16.02 4.25 -6.72
N TYR A 142 -15.51 5.08 -7.65
CA TYR A 142 -16.32 5.73 -8.69
C TYR A 142 -17.07 4.71 -9.56
N ASN A 143 -16.36 3.68 -10.04
CA ASN A 143 -16.93 2.62 -10.86
C ASN A 143 -17.82 1.63 -10.08
N MET A 144 -17.93 1.77 -8.76
CA MET A 144 -18.78 0.91 -7.93
C MET A 144 -20.24 1.38 -7.94
N ASP A 145 -20.50 2.68 -7.91
CA ASP A 145 -21.87 3.23 -7.90
C ASP A 145 -22.68 2.80 -9.13
N ASP A 146 -22.01 2.68 -10.28
CA ASP A 146 -22.60 2.22 -11.55
C ASP A 146 -23.04 0.74 -11.55
N VAL A 147 -22.59 -0.07 -10.58
CA VAL A 147 -22.88 -1.52 -10.50
C VAL A 147 -23.55 -1.96 -9.20
N ILE A 148 -23.77 -1.04 -8.25
CA ILE A 148 -24.57 -1.29 -7.05
C ILE A 148 -26.01 -1.64 -7.46
N GLY A 149 -26.60 -2.63 -6.77
CA GLY A 149 -27.99 -3.05 -6.97
C GLY A 149 -28.24 -4.10 -8.06
N LEU A 150 -27.31 -4.31 -9.00
CA LEU A 150 -27.40 -5.42 -9.97
C LEU A 150 -27.43 -6.77 -9.24
N GLU A 151 -28.16 -7.77 -9.72
CA GLU A 151 -28.30 -9.06 -9.02
C GLU A 151 -27.08 -9.96 -9.23
N THR A 152 -26.74 -10.26 -10.49
CA THR A 152 -25.77 -11.33 -10.83
C THR A 152 -24.39 -10.82 -11.28
N ALA A 153 -23.38 -11.69 -11.27
CA ALA A 153 -22.06 -11.36 -11.80
C ALA A 153 -22.10 -11.06 -13.33
N HIS A 154 -23.00 -11.72 -14.07
CA HIS A 154 -23.22 -11.48 -15.50
C HIS A 154 -23.72 -10.06 -15.79
N GLU A 155 -24.66 -9.55 -14.99
CA GLU A 155 -25.16 -8.17 -15.10
C GLU A 155 -24.05 -7.16 -14.83
N VAL A 156 -23.30 -7.34 -13.74
CA VAL A 156 -22.17 -6.45 -13.37
C VAL A 156 -21.12 -6.43 -14.49
N TRP A 157 -20.72 -7.60 -15.00
CA TRP A 157 -19.74 -7.71 -16.08
C TRP A 157 -20.21 -7.03 -17.38
N ASN A 158 -21.48 -7.22 -17.75
CA ASN A 158 -22.05 -6.58 -18.94
C ASN A 158 -22.24 -5.06 -18.77
N LYS A 159 -22.60 -4.56 -17.59
CA LYS A 159 -22.71 -3.12 -17.30
C LYS A 159 -21.34 -2.44 -17.41
N LEU A 160 -20.30 -2.98 -16.77
CA LEU A 160 -18.92 -2.50 -16.91
C LEU A 160 -18.44 -2.56 -18.36
N LYS A 161 -18.66 -3.69 -19.05
CA LYS A 161 -18.34 -3.82 -20.48
C LYS A 161 -19.02 -2.74 -21.33
N ASN A 162 -20.31 -2.47 -21.11
CA ASN A 162 -21.03 -1.47 -21.88
C ASN A 162 -20.51 -0.06 -21.60
N ILE A 163 -20.19 0.28 -20.33
CA ILE A 163 -19.53 1.54 -19.98
C ILE A 163 -18.21 1.69 -20.74
N PHE A 164 -17.30 0.72 -20.62
CA PHE A 164 -15.94 0.90 -21.12
C PHE A 164 -15.73 0.61 -22.61
N THR A 165 -16.66 -0.09 -23.28
CA THR A 165 -16.55 -0.41 -24.73
C THR A 165 -17.48 0.40 -25.64
N THR A 166 -18.43 1.15 -25.10
CA THR A 166 -19.19 2.13 -25.90
C THR A 166 -18.41 3.45 -25.92
N PRO A 167 -18.12 4.04 -27.08
CA PRO A 167 -17.67 5.44 -27.14
C PRO A 167 -18.72 6.32 -26.45
N PRO A 168 -18.34 7.40 -25.75
CA PRO A 168 -19.32 8.30 -25.15
C PRO A 168 -20.26 8.81 -26.24
N ALA A 169 -21.55 8.50 -26.09
CA ALA A 169 -22.58 9.07 -26.95
C ALA A 169 -22.55 10.61 -26.80
N PRO A 170 -22.92 11.39 -27.83
CA PRO A 170 -22.96 12.85 -27.72
C PRO A 170 -23.91 13.25 -26.59
N ILE A 171 -23.33 13.62 -25.45
CA ILE A 171 -24.08 14.05 -24.28
C ILE A 171 -24.71 15.39 -24.66
N SER A 172 -26.00 15.59 -24.36
CA SER A 172 -26.63 16.90 -24.42
C SER A 172 -26.21 17.74 -23.20
N SER A 173 -24.90 17.91 -23.03
CA SER A 173 -24.28 18.88 -22.14
C SER A 173 -24.36 20.28 -22.76
N THR A 174 -24.40 21.30 -21.92
CA THR A 174 -24.54 22.69 -22.39
C THR A 174 -23.29 23.14 -23.13
N ASP A 175 -23.45 24.01 -24.13
CA ASP A 175 -22.36 24.39 -25.05
C ASP A 175 -21.10 24.91 -24.32
N ALA A 176 -21.26 25.51 -23.14
CA ALA A 176 -20.17 25.96 -22.27
C ALA A 176 -19.20 24.84 -21.81
N GLU A 177 -19.69 23.61 -21.59
CA GLU A 177 -18.84 22.48 -21.23
C GLU A 177 -18.05 21.97 -22.43
N ILE A 178 -18.66 21.95 -23.62
CA ILE A 178 -17.98 21.58 -24.87
C ILE A 178 -16.91 22.62 -25.20
N GLN A 179 -17.24 23.91 -25.13
CA GLN A 179 -16.30 25.02 -25.32
C GLN A 179 -15.08 24.87 -24.40
N THR A 180 -15.31 24.69 -23.10
CA THR A 180 -14.23 24.54 -22.11
C THR A 180 -13.54 23.18 -22.14
N GLN A 181 -13.99 22.20 -22.92
CA GLN A 181 -13.24 20.96 -23.20
C GLN A 181 -12.33 21.16 -24.41
N THR A 182 -12.88 21.64 -25.53
CA THR A 182 -12.14 21.88 -26.77
C THR A 182 -11.07 22.98 -26.62
N ASP A 183 -11.35 24.03 -25.84
CA ASP A 183 -10.35 25.08 -25.56
C ASP A 183 -9.20 24.57 -24.68
N LYS A 184 -9.41 23.57 -23.79
CA LYS A 184 -8.33 22.93 -23.02
C LYS A 184 -7.44 22.07 -23.92
N GLU A 185 -8.04 21.20 -24.73
CA GLU A 185 -7.30 20.34 -25.65
C GLU A 185 -6.44 21.16 -26.62
N LYS A 186 -6.98 22.30 -27.09
CA LYS A 186 -6.29 23.26 -27.95
C LYS A 186 -5.11 23.96 -27.26
N CYS A 187 -5.26 24.37 -25.99
CA CYS A 187 -4.14 24.89 -25.20
C CYS A 187 -3.05 23.83 -24.94
N GLU A 188 -3.42 22.57 -24.71
CA GLU A 188 -2.44 21.49 -24.52
C GLU A 188 -1.63 21.21 -25.80
N GLU A 189 -2.21 21.34 -27.00
CA GLU A 189 -1.45 21.26 -28.27
C GLU A 189 -0.49 22.45 -28.47
N GLU A 190 -0.91 23.68 -28.14
CA GLU A 190 -0.12 24.91 -28.32
C GLU A 190 1.19 24.89 -27.52
N TYR A 191 1.19 24.32 -26.32
CA TYR A 191 2.38 24.23 -25.46
C TYR A 191 3.28 22.99 -25.70
N VAL A 192 2.93 22.07 -26.62
CA VAL A 192 3.79 20.91 -26.96
C VAL A 192 5.23 21.28 -27.36
N PRO A 193 5.50 22.35 -28.14
CA PRO A 193 6.86 22.76 -28.48
C PRO A 193 7.68 23.19 -27.24
N LEU A 194 7.05 23.92 -26.32
CA LEU A 194 7.65 24.34 -25.06
C LEU A 194 7.95 23.14 -24.15
N CYS A 195 6.97 22.24 -23.96
CA CYS A 195 7.16 20.99 -23.20
C CYS A 195 8.34 20.16 -23.74
N ARG A 196 8.50 20.12 -25.07
CA ARG A 196 9.64 19.45 -25.73
C ARG A 196 10.96 20.19 -25.49
N ALA A 197 10.99 21.51 -25.55
CA ALA A 197 12.18 22.32 -25.26
C ALA A 197 12.65 22.15 -23.80
N ILE A 198 11.72 22.18 -22.84
CA ILE A 198 11.98 21.90 -21.42
C ILE A 198 12.52 20.47 -21.25
N GLY A 199 11.87 19.47 -21.84
CA GLY A 199 12.31 18.07 -21.76
C GLY A 199 13.73 17.82 -22.30
N MET A 200 14.12 18.57 -23.34
CA MET A 200 15.47 18.55 -23.94
C MET A 200 16.49 19.48 -23.24
N GLY A 201 16.09 20.24 -22.22
CA GLY A 201 16.95 21.22 -21.55
C GLY A 201 17.34 22.43 -22.40
N ASP A 202 16.66 22.67 -23.52
CA ASP A 202 16.99 23.76 -24.44
C ASP A 202 16.42 25.10 -23.92
N TRP A 203 17.19 25.71 -23.01
CA TRP A 203 16.87 27.01 -22.43
C TRP A 203 16.66 28.10 -23.49
N LYS A 204 17.35 28.04 -24.65
CA LYS A 204 17.21 29.10 -25.66
C LYS A 204 15.83 29.07 -26.30
N LYS A 205 15.39 27.91 -26.78
CA LYS A 205 14.04 27.75 -27.35
C LYS A 205 12.95 28.04 -26.32
N ALA A 206 13.15 27.63 -25.06
CA ALA A 206 12.20 27.95 -24.00
C ALA A 206 12.16 29.46 -23.72
N GLN A 207 13.32 30.15 -23.68
CA GLN A 207 13.38 31.59 -23.47
C GLN A 207 12.83 32.39 -24.65
N GLU A 208 13.04 31.94 -25.89
CA GLU A 208 12.37 32.48 -27.09
C GLU A 208 10.85 32.40 -26.92
N PHE A 209 10.33 31.23 -26.55
CA PHE A 209 8.90 31.04 -26.26
C PHE A 209 8.39 31.93 -25.10
N PHE A 210 9.13 32.07 -24.00
CA PHE A 210 8.76 32.94 -22.87
C PHE A 210 8.78 34.46 -23.19
N ASN A 211 9.47 34.86 -24.26
CA ASN A 211 9.44 36.24 -24.76
C ASN A 211 8.20 36.50 -25.63
N GLU A 212 7.67 35.47 -26.29
CA GLU A 212 6.46 35.51 -27.11
C GLU A 212 5.19 35.36 -26.24
N ASP A 213 5.12 34.33 -25.40
CA ASP A 213 4.10 34.13 -24.37
C ASP A 213 4.73 34.11 -22.96
N LYS A 214 4.45 35.13 -22.16
CA LYS A 214 4.90 35.24 -20.76
C LYS A 214 4.04 34.43 -19.80
N ASP A 215 2.77 34.20 -20.15
CA ASP A 215 1.83 33.48 -19.30
C ASP A 215 2.12 31.96 -19.32
N ALA A 216 2.85 31.45 -20.32
CA ALA A 216 3.46 30.12 -20.37
C ALA A 216 4.30 29.74 -19.12
N LEU A 217 4.80 30.72 -18.35
CA LEU A 217 5.48 30.47 -17.07
C LEU A 217 4.51 30.01 -15.96
N ILE A 218 3.24 30.42 -16.05
CA ILE A 218 2.18 30.28 -15.02
C ILE A 218 1.05 29.34 -15.50
N ASN A 219 0.86 29.19 -16.81
CA ASN A 219 -0.15 28.34 -17.42
C ASN A 219 0.13 26.85 -17.23
N LYS A 220 -0.95 26.06 -17.26
CA LYS A 220 -0.89 24.59 -17.20
C LYS A 220 -0.53 24.06 -18.60
N LEU A 221 0.51 23.23 -18.67
CA LEU A 221 1.09 22.76 -19.93
C LEU A 221 0.74 21.31 -20.28
N ASN A 222 -0.03 20.62 -19.43
CA ASN A 222 -0.51 19.25 -19.62
C ASN A 222 -1.71 18.93 -18.72
N HIS A 223 -2.35 17.79 -18.98
CA HIS A 223 -3.43 17.21 -18.18
C HIS A 223 -3.12 16.94 -16.69
N PHE A 224 -1.84 16.85 -16.29
CA PHE A 224 -1.44 16.83 -14.87
C PHE A 224 -1.49 18.22 -14.21
N GLY A 225 -1.77 19.28 -14.98
CA GLY A 225 -1.77 20.66 -14.50
C GLY A 225 -0.40 21.21 -14.14
N GLN A 226 0.65 20.56 -14.62
CA GLN A 226 2.04 20.95 -14.38
C GLN A 226 2.38 22.21 -15.17
N ARG A 227 3.22 23.08 -14.58
CA ARG A 227 3.73 24.30 -15.22
C ARG A 227 5.17 24.10 -15.68
N THR A 228 5.72 25.11 -16.36
CA THR A 228 7.13 25.16 -16.77
C THR A 228 8.10 24.70 -15.66
N LEU A 229 7.90 25.15 -14.42
CA LEU A 229 8.74 24.79 -13.28
C LEU A 229 8.65 23.31 -12.87
N HIS A 230 7.45 22.74 -12.88
CA HIS A 230 7.23 21.32 -12.59
C HIS A 230 7.90 20.42 -13.64
N LEU A 231 7.77 20.77 -14.92
CA LEU A 231 8.41 20.05 -16.02
C LEU A 231 9.94 20.19 -16.01
N ALA A 232 10.46 21.37 -15.67
CA ALA A 232 11.89 21.59 -15.54
C ALA A 232 12.53 20.70 -14.47
N ILE A 233 11.83 20.49 -13.34
CA ILE A 233 12.26 19.59 -12.25
C ILE A 233 12.14 18.11 -12.66
N GLY A 234 11.31 17.76 -13.64
CA GLY A 234 11.13 16.39 -14.11
C GLY A 234 12.38 15.75 -14.76
N ASN A 235 13.34 16.55 -15.24
CA ASN A 235 14.60 16.06 -15.80
C ASN A 235 15.78 16.44 -14.89
N PRO A 236 16.59 15.47 -14.39
CA PRO A 236 17.73 15.76 -13.51
C PRO A 236 18.85 16.57 -14.16
N GLU A 237 18.97 16.58 -15.49
CA GLU A 237 20.03 17.31 -16.20
C GLU A 237 19.72 18.82 -16.32
N ASN A 238 18.47 19.22 -16.07
CA ASN A 238 17.97 20.59 -16.23
C ASN A 238 18.40 21.57 -15.12
N VAL A 239 19.40 21.24 -14.30
CA VAL A 239 19.88 22.07 -13.17
C VAL A 239 20.09 23.54 -13.55
N LYS A 240 20.74 23.81 -14.69
CA LYS A 240 21.00 25.18 -15.20
C LYS A 240 19.77 25.86 -15.81
N PHE A 241 18.86 25.07 -16.37
CA PHE A 241 17.56 25.55 -16.86
C PHE A 241 16.71 26.00 -15.66
N LEU A 242 16.73 25.23 -14.57
CA LEU A 242 16.05 25.52 -13.32
C LEU A 242 16.60 26.79 -12.63
N ASP A 243 17.92 27.00 -12.62
CA ASP A 243 18.52 28.26 -12.13
C ASP A 243 17.97 29.48 -12.88
N ASN A 244 18.10 29.48 -14.22
CA ASN A 244 17.62 30.57 -15.07
C ASN A 244 16.11 30.82 -14.89
N LEU A 245 15.31 29.75 -14.74
CA LEU A 245 13.88 29.83 -14.51
C LEU A 245 13.52 30.41 -13.12
N LEU A 246 14.25 30.02 -12.08
CA LEU A 246 14.07 30.53 -10.72
C LEU A 246 14.56 31.98 -10.55
N ASP A 247 15.31 32.52 -11.52
CA ASP A 247 15.64 33.96 -11.61
C ASP A 247 14.54 34.78 -12.32
N LEU A 248 13.62 34.14 -13.07
CA LEU A 248 12.45 34.81 -13.67
C LEU A 248 11.20 34.81 -12.78
N ILE A 249 11.05 33.80 -11.91
CA ILE A 249 9.85 33.61 -11.07
C ILE A 249 9.97 34.39 -9.75
N ASN A 250 8.93 35.14 -9.37
CA ASN A 250 8.84 35.77 -8.04
C ASN A 250 8.84 34.70 -6.94
N PRO A 251 9.78 34.73 -5.97
CA PRO A 251 9.80 33.79 -4.84
C PRO A 251 8.46 33.70 -4.08
N GLU A 252 7.71 34.80 -3.97
CA GLU A 252 6.42 34.85 -3.27
C GLU A 252 5.29 34.10 -3.99
N SER A 253 5.38 33.87 -5.31
CA SER A 253 4.38 33.10 -6.05
C SER A 253 4.69 31.59 -6.11
N LEU A 254 5.92 31.15 -5.80
CA LEU A 254 6.28 29.73 -5.75
C LEU A 254 5.30 28.85 -4.93
N PRO A 255 4.77 29.29 -3.77
CA PRO A 255 3.71 28.58 -3.03
C PRO A 255 2.41 28.29 -3.79
N THR A 256 2.02 29.14 -4.75
CA THR A 256 0.75 29.02 -5.49
C THR A 256 0.89 28.20 -6.78
N LEU A 257 2.12 27.88 -7.19
CA LEU A 257 2.42 27.03 -8.34
C LEU A 257 2.24 25.53 -7.98
N VAL A 258 1.00 25.11 -7.76
CA VAL A 258 0.64 23.71 -7.48
C VAL A 258 -0.02 23.01 -8.67
N ASP A 259 0.30 21.73 -8.90
CA ASP A 259 -0.27 20.91 -9.99
C ASP A 259 -1.73 20.47 -9.71
N ASN A 260 -2.30 19.57 -10.53
CA ASN A 260 -3.66 19.09 -10.31
C ASN A 260 -3.84 18.25 -9.03
N ASP A 261 -2.78 17.72 -8.43
CA ASP A 261 -2.81 16.98 -7.16
C ASP A 261 -2.43 17.86 -5.95
N GLY A 262 -2.12 19.13 -6.19
CA GLY A 262 -1.68 20.08 -5.17
C GLY A 262 -0.18 20.02 -4.89
N HIS A 263 0.61 19.25 -5.65
CA HIS A 263 2.06 19.22 -5.47
C HIS A 263 2.67 20.58 -5.83
N ASN A 264 3.26 21.23 -4.83
CA ASN A 264 4.21 22.32 -5.07
C ASN A 264 5.50 21.75 -5.72
N PRO A 265 6.39 22.60 -6.29
CA PRO A 265 7.58 22.12 -7.01
C PRO A 265 8.52 21.25 -6.16
N LEU A 266 8.55 21.47 -4.84
CA LEU A 266 9.41 20.74 -3.90
C LEU A 266 8.89 19.31 -3.64
N HIS A 267 7.59 19.04 -3.77
CA HIS A 267 7.05 17.68 -3.73
C HIS A 267 7.54 16.84 -4.90
N LEU A 268 7.63 17.41 -6.11
CA LEU A 268 8.18 16.70 -7.27
C LEU A 268 9.68 16.43 -7.10
N ALA A 269 10.47 17.44 -6.68
CA ALA A 269 11.88 17.24 -6.38
C ALA A 269 12.13 16.16 -5.31
N ALA A 270 11.27 16.10 -4.29
CA ALA A 270 11.27 15.06 -3.26
C ALA A 270 10.87 13.66 -3.78
N THR A 271 9.98 13.59 -4.77
CA THR A 271 9.48 12.34 -5.38
C THR A 271 10.45 11.74 -6.41
N LEU A 272 11.44 12.52 -6.87
CA LEU A 272 12.41 12.12 -7.91
C LEU A 272 13.86 11.99 -7.39
N ASP A 273 14.11 12.15 -6.09
CA ASP A 273 15.45 12.30 -5.46
C ASP A 273 16.31 13.46 -6.04
N HIS A 274 15.67 14.48 -6.62
CA HIS A 274 16.35 15.61 -7.25
C HIS A 274 16.83 16.62 -6.19
N ARG A 275 17.77 16.20 -5.34
CA ARG A 275 18.30 16.96 -4.20
C ARG A 275 18.78 18.36 -4.59
N GLU A 276 19.50 18.53 -5.69
CA GLU A 276 20.01 19.84 -6.11
C GLU A 276 18.88 20.81 -6.50
N ALA A 277 17.80 20.29 -7.10
CA ALA A 277 16.59 21.09 -7.35
C ALA A 277 15.89 21.46 -6.03
N ALA A 278 15.82 20.53 -5.07
CA ALA A 278 15.30 20.81 -3.73
C ALA A 278 16.12 21.89 -2.98
N GLU A 279 17.46 21.86 -3.10
CA GLU A 279 18.36 22.86 -2.53
C GLU A 279 18.12 24.26 -3.11
N LYS A 280 17.97 24.37 -4.44
CA LYS A 280 17.67 25.64 -5.13
C LYS A 280 16.28 26.18 -4.78
N LEU A 281 15.27 25.31 -4.72
CA LEU A 281 13.89 25.68 -4.38
C LEU A 281 13.77 26.20 -2.94
N VAL A 282 14.34 25.49 -1.96
CA VAL A 282 14.33 25.92 -0.55
C VAL A 282 15.16 27.19 -0.36
N GLY A 283 16.27 27.34 -1.08
CA GLY A 283 17.08 28.57 -1.08
C GLY A 283 16.34 29.79 -1.64
N LYS A 284 15.40 29.60 -2.56
CA LYS A 284 14.53 30.66 -3.11
C LYS A 284 13.33 30.96 -2.21
N ASN A 285 12.62 29.93 -1.72
CA ASN A 285 11.52 30.10 -0.76
C ASN A 285 11.39 28.89 0.19
N PRO A 286 11.79 29.02 1.48
CA PRO A 286 11.67 27.95 2.47
C PRO A 286 10.23 27.56 2.86
N HIS A 287 9.22 28.39 2.60
CA HIS A 287 7.82 28.08 2.95
C HIS A 287 7.30 26.83 2.21
N LEU A 288 7.90 26.49 1.06
CA LEU A 288 7.59 25.28 0.29
C LEU A 288 7.71 23.98 1.12
N LEU A 289 8.50 23.99 2.20
CA LEU A 289 8.69 22.86 3.13
C LEU A 289 7.44 22.50 3.96
N PHE A 290 6.52 23.45 4.15
CA PHE A 290 5.43 23.36 5.14
C PHE A 290 4.02 23.45 4.55
N ILE A 291 3.92 23.43 3.21
CA ILE A 291 2.68 23.40 2.43
C ILE A 291 2.31 21.94 2.14
N LEU A 292 1.03 21.60 2.28
CA LEU A 292 0.51 20.27 1.96
C LEU A 292 0.05 20.14 0.50
N ASP A 293 0.12 18.93 -0.04
CA ASP A 293 -0.65 18.52 -1.22
C ASP A 293 -2.12 18.17 -0.87
N LYS A 294 -2.93 17.77 -1.88
CA LYS A 294 -4.33 17.36 -1.65
C LYS A 294 -4.47 16.06 -0.84
N HIS A 295 -3.39 15.31 -0.64
CA HIS A 295 -3.35 14.08 0.16
C HIS A 295 -2.92 14.36 1.62
N ASN A 296 -2.71 15.62 1.99
CA ASN A 296 -2.17 16.05 3.29
C ASN A 296 -0.74 15.54 3.56
N CYS A 297 0.06 15.36 2.52
CA CYS A 297 1.49 15.10 2.61
C CYS A 297 2.30 16.39 2.48
N LEU A 298 3.45 16.44 3.16
CA LEU A 298 4.52 17.43 2.99
C LEU A 298 5.61 16.89 2.04
N PRO A 299 6.49 17.74 1.47
CA PRO A 299 7.58 17.28 0.58
C PRO A 299 8.51 16.25 1.25
N ILE A 300 8.84 16.46 2.52
CA ILE A 300 9.67 15.53 3.30
C ILE A 300 9.05 14.13 3.40
N GLN A 301 7.72 14.03 3.42
CA GLN A 301 6.99 12.76 3.49
C GLN A 301 7.02 12.01 2.13
N LYS A 302 6.97 12.73 1.00
CA LYS A 302 7.17 12.13 -0.35
C LYS A 302 8.58 11.55 -0.51
N ALA A 303 9.60 12.21 0.02
CA ALA A 303 10.98 11.72 -0.04
C ALA A 303 11.18 10.42 0.77
N ILE A 304 10.62 10.32 1.97
CA ILE A 304 10.77 9.09 2.79
C ILE A 304 9.92 7.93 2.25
N TYR A 305 8.72 8.18 1.76
CA TYR A 305 7.83 7.16 1.17
C TYR A 305 8.49 6.45 -0.02
N ASN A 306 9.13 7.21 -0.90
CA ASN A 306 9.92 6.67 -2.03
C ASN A 306 11.34 6.22 -1.64
N SER A 307 11.68 6.20 -0.34
CA SER A 307 12.99 5.82 0.21
C SER A 307 14.19 6.63 -0.30
N HIS A 308 13.97 7.86 -0.77
CA HIS A 308 14.97 8.78 -1.33
C HIS A 308 15.87 9.38 -0.25
N LYS A 309 16.79 8.56 0.28
CA LYS A 309 17.60 8.87 1.47
C LYS A 309 18.40 10.17 1.34
N ALA A 310 18.92 10.49 0.16
CA ALA A 310 19.74 11.69 -0.03
C ALA A 310 18.90 12.97 0.09
N THR A 311 17.78 13.05 -0.65
CA THR A 311 16.85 14.17 -0.58
C THR A 311 16.10 14.22 0.76
N PHE A 312 15.73 13.08 1.33
CA PHE A 312 15.09 13.01 2.66
C PHE A 312 15.97 13.58 3.77
N LEU A 313 17.25 13.20 3.85
CA LEU A 313 18.14 13.71 4.89
C LEU A 313 18.41 15.22 4.74
N TYR A 314 18.48 15.71 3.50
CA TYR A 314 18.54 17.14 3.22
C TYR A 314 17.27 17.86 3.71
N LEU A 315 16.08 17.40 3.28
CA LEU A 315 14.80 17.99 3.68
C LEU A 315 14.59 17.96 5.19
N LEU A 316 14.98 16.89 5.87
CA LEU A 316 14.96 16.78 7.33
C LEU A 316 15.81 17.86 8.01
N GLN A 317 17.00 18.13 7.49
CA GLN A 317 17.88 19.17 8.03
C GLN A 317 17.26 20.57 7.86
N VAL A 318 16.74 20.91 6.68
CA VAL A 318 16.14 22.24 6.45
C VAL A 318 14.77 22.41 7.11
N CYS A 319 13.96 21.36 7.23
CA CYS A 319 12.73 21.39 8.03
C CYS A 319 13.01 21.72 9.50
N LYS A 320 14.11 21.22 10.08
CA LYS A 320 14.55 21.61 11.44
C LYS A 320 15.05 23.05 11.50
N GLN A 321 15.83 23.49 10.51
CA GLN A 321 16.36 24.85 10.43
C GLN A 321 15.25 25.92 10.33
N TYR A 322 14.23 25.67 9.50
CA TYR A 322 13.16 26.63 9.21
C TYR A 322 11.88 26.38 10.01
N ILE A 323 11.92 25.57 11.08
CA ILE A 323 10.74 25.15 11.86
C ILE A 323 9.90 26.31 12.42
N GLY A 324 10.51 27.48 12.64
CA GLY A 324 9.80 28.70 13.05
C GLY A 324 8.78 29.21 12.01
N LEU A 325 8.94 28.88 10.73
CA LEU A 325 7.95 29.23 9.69
C LEU A 325 6.67 28.39 9.83
N SER A 326 6.77 27.16 10.36
CA SER A 326 5.60 26.30 10.63
C SER A 326 4.80 26.72 11.88
N GLN A 327 5.07 27.91 12.43
CA GLN A 327 4.32 28.53 13.53
C GLN A 327 3.47 29.73 13.05
N GLN A 328 3.57 30.10 11.76
CA GLN A 328 2.71 31.09 11.12
C GLN A 328 1.41 30.43 10.62
N GLU A 329 0.32 31.19 10.54
CA GLU A 329 -0.98 30.66 10.13
C GLU A 329 -0.93 30.04 8.71
N GLY A 330 -1.53 28.86 8.56
CA GLY A 330 -1.61 28.13 7.28
C GLY A 330 -0.48 27.11 7.02
N TYR A 331 0.58 27.06 7.85
CA TYR A 331 1.67 26.10 7.68
C TYR A 331 1.62 24.93 8.68
N HIS A 332 2.08 23.75 8.26
CA HIS A 332 2.03 22.53 9.06
C HIS A 332 3.41 22.07 9.53
N SER A 333 3.53 21.74 10.83
CA SER A 333 4.78 21.27 11.42
C SER A 333 5.02 19.78 11.12
N PRO A 334 6.14 19.39 10.47
CA PRO A 334 6.43 17.99 10.12
C PRO A 334 6.76 17.10 11.32
N PHE A 335 6.98 17.67 12.51
CA PHE A 335 7.45 16.96 13.70
C PHE A 335 6.40 16.85 14.81
N MET A 336 5.19 17.38 14.63
CA MET A 336 4.14 17.40 15.65
C MET A 336 2.86 16.69 15.18
N GLY A 337 2.10 16.14 16.14
CA GLY A 337 0.78 15.55 15.91
C GLY A 337 0.77 14.48 14.81
N GLN A 338 -0.25 14.53 13.95
CA GLN A 338 -0.44 13.54 12.88
C GLN A 338 0.72 13.52 11.87
N TYR A 339 1.29 14.68 11.52
CA TYR A 339 2.38 14.78 10.54
C TYR A 339 3.70 14.23 11.09
N GLY A 340 3.99 14.47 12.37
CA GLY A 340 5.12 13.85 13.08
C GLY A 340 4.97 12.34 13.22
N LEU A 341 3.78 11.84 13.57
CA LEU A 341 3.50 10.40 13.63
C LEU A 341 3.61 9.74 12.24
N MET A 342 3.10 10.39 11.18
CA MET A 342 3.24 9.93 9.80
C MET A 342 4.71 9.88 9.38
N LEU A 343 5.46 10.98 9.54
CA LEU A 343 6.89 11.04 9.24
C LEU A 343 7.68 9.93 9.95
N LEU A 344 7.39 9.70 11.23
CA LEU A 344 8.04 8.66 12.02
C LEU A 344 7.67 7.24 11.55
N ASN A 345 6.40 6.97 11.23
CA ASN A 345 5.94 5.69 10.68
C ASN A 345 6.61 5.38 9.33
N GLU A 346 6.62 6.33 8.38
CA GLU A 346 7.29 6.15 7.09
C GLU A 346 8.81 5.94 7.28
N THR A 347 9.45 6.65 8.22
CA THR A 347 10.87 6.48 8.54
C THR A 347 11.19 5.06 9.04
N ILE A 348 10.23 4.39 9.68
CA ILE A 348 10.35 3.01 10.18
C ILE A 348 10.13 2.00 9.06
N TRP A 349 9.11 2.19 8.20
CA TRP A 349 8.83 1.31 7.06
C TRP A 349 9.94 1.37 5.99
N SER A 350 10.50 2.56 5.74
CA SER A 350 11.71 2.73 4.89
C SER A 350 13.01 2.31 5.59
N GLY A 351 12.95 1.79 6.82
CA GLY A 351 14.08 1.17 7.53
C GLY A 351 15.16 2.12 8.05
N PHE A 352 14.90 3.43 8.12
CA PHE A 352 15.87 4.45 8.55
C PHE A 352 15.88 4.61 10.08
N PHE A 353 16.08 3.50 10.81
CA PHE A 353 15.93 3.42 12.27
C PHE A 353 16.82 4.38 13.06
N ASP A 354 18.01 4.73 12.54
CA ASP A 354 18.88 5.74 13.16
C ASP A 354 18.20 7.13 13.21
N VAL A 355 17.43 7.47 12.16
CA VAL A 355 16.67 8.71 12.06
C VAL A 355 15.39 8.63 12.88
N ALA A 356 14.69 7.49 12.87
CA ALA A 356 13.51 7.27 13.72
C ALA A 356 13.87 7.37 15.22
N TYR A 357 15.05 6.89 15.61
CA TYR A 357 15.58 7.03 16.96
C TYR A 357 15.90 8.49 17.30
N ALA A 358 16.61 9.21 16.41
CA ALA A 358 16.89 10.63 16.59
C ALA A 358 15.60 11.47 16.76
N LEU A 359 14.60 11.25 15.89
CA LEU A 359 13.29 11.88 15.97
C LEU A 359 12.58 11.61 17.31
N LEU A 360 12.65 10.39 17.85
CA LEU A 360 12.08 10.09 19.18
C LEU A 360 12.87 10.70 20.34
N THR A 361 14.18 10.86 20.23
CA THR A 361 14.98 11.54 21.26
C THR A 361 14.78 13.05 21.26
N GLU A 362 14.43 13.64 20.11
CA GLU A 362 14.14 15.08 19.97
C GLU A 362 12.66 15.41 20.24
N TYR A 363 11.73 14.52 19.85
CA TYR A 363 10.27 14.70 19.96
C TYR A 363 9.61 13.49 20.67
N PRO A 364 9.79 13.32 22.00
CA PRO A 364 9.31 12.12 22.71
C PRO A 364 7.79 11.90 22.67
N GLU A 365 7.01 12.97 22.50
CA GLU A 365 5.54 12.94 22.43
C GLU A 365 5.02 12.09 21.26
N LEU A 366 5.81 11.94 20.20
CA LEU A 366 5.48 11.08 19.04
C LEU A 366 5.37 9.60 19.41
N ALA A 367 6.05 9.13 20.47
CA ALA A 367 5.91 7.76 20.97
C ALA A 367 4.53 7.48 21.59
N THR A 368 3.84 8.53 22.05
CA THR A 368 2.51 8.46 22.69
C THR A 368 1.37 8.98 21.80
N THR A 369 1.69 9.59 20.65
CA THR A 369 0.69 10.16 19.73
C THR A 369 -0.12 9.06 19.03
N ILE A 370 -1.42 9.31 18.86
CA ILE A 370 -2.37 8.46 18.14
C ILE A 370 -3.23 9.37 17.26
N ALA A 371 -3.19 9.20 15.93
CA ALA A 371 -3.88 10.08 14.99
C ALA A 371 -4.35 9.30 13.74
N PRO A 372 -5.68 9.10 13.55
CA PRO A 372 -6.22 8.45 12.35
C PRO A 372 -5.79 9.17 11.05
N PRO A 373 -5.59 8.44 9.93
CA PRO A 373 -5.77 7.00 9.75
C PRO A 373 -4.63 6.14 10.33
N TYR A 374 -3.56 6.76 10.84
CA TYR A 374 -2.38 6.06 11.31
C TYR A 374 -2.59 5.44 12.70
N ASN A 375 -2.27 4.15 12.80
CA ASN A 375 -2.25 3.49 14.10
C ASN A 375 -1.07 4.00 14.94
N SER A 376 -1.12 3.75 16.25
CA SER A 376 -0.03 4.11 17.16
C SER A 376 1.30 3.49 16.73
N LEU A 377 2.40 4.17 17.03
CA LEU A 377 3.77 3.76 16.69
C LEU A 377 4.07 2.28 16.99
N LEU A 378 3.55 1.78 18.12
CA LEU A 378 3.69 0.40 18.57
C LEU A 378 3.03 -0.62 17.62
N TRP A 379 1.93 -0.26 16.95
CA TRP A 379 1.28 -1.08 15.92
C TRP A 379 2.14 -1.16 14.66
N SER A 380 2.69 -0.03 14.20
CA SER A 380 3.53 0.04 13.00
C SER A 380 4.78 -0.82 13.16
N ILE A 381 5.45 -0.70 14.30
CA ILE A 381 6.58 -1.56 14.67
C ILE A 381 6.12 -3.02 14.79
N GLY A 382 4.97 -3.29 15.43
CA GLY A 382 4.41 -4.64 15.59
C GLY A 382 3.99 -5.33 14.29
N LYS A 383 3.80 -4.58 13.19
CA LYS A 383 3.57 -5.12 11.84
C LYS A 383 4.88 -5.52 11.15
N GLU A 384 6.00 -4.96 11.55
CA GLU A 384 7.29 -5.17 10.92
C GLU A 384 7.80 -6.59 11.20
N LYS A 385 7.77 -7.47 10.18
CA LYS A 385 8.12 -8.88 10.35
C LYS A 385 9.63 -9.10 10.39
N ASP A 386 10.40 -8.13 9.92
CA ASP A 386 11.87 -8.19 9.90
C ASP A 386 12.50 -7.69 11.21
N ALA A 387 11.78 -6.87 11.96
CA ALA A 387 12.12 -6.42 13.31
C ALA A 387 12.29 -7.58 14.31
N PHE A 388 11.36 -8.54 14.29
CA PHE A 388 11.20 -9.51 15.37
C PHE A 388 11.63 -10.92 14.98
N ARG A 389 12.61 -11.45 15.73
CA ARG A 389 13.07 -12.85 15.64
C ARG A 389 11.95 -13.89 15.81
N SER A 390 10.84 -13.51 16.44
CA SER A 390 9.63 -14.32 16.61
C SER A 390 8.67 -14.29 15.41
N ALA A 391 8.74 -13.27 14.55
CA ALA A 391 7.81 -13.09 13.41
C ALA A 391 8.24 -13.85 12.14
N LYS A 392 9.54 -14.17 11.99
CA LYS A 392 10.06 -15.01 10.90
C LYS A 392 10.36 -16.44 11.36
N CYS A 393 9.66 -17.41 10.75
CA CYS A 393 9.83 -18.85 10.98
C CYS A 393 11.12 -19.41 10.35
N TYR A 394 12.29 -18.88 10.74
CA TYR A 394 13.58 -19.35 10.26
C TYR A 394 13.77 -20.86 10.52
N ASN A 395 14.22 -21.60 9.50
CA ASN A 395 14.59 -23.02 9.62
C ASN A 395 15.95 -23.19 10.36
N PHE A 396 16.37 -24.44 10.64
CA PHE A 396 17.58 -24.69 11.43
C PHE A 396 18.85 -24.03 10.84
N TYR A 397 19.07 -24.17 9.53
CA TYR A 397 20.22 -23.56 8.85
C TYR A 397 20.11 -22.04 8.81
N GLN A 398 18.93 -21.47 8.59
CA GLN A 398 18.71 -20.03 8.68
C GLN A 398 18.94 -19.49 10.11
N ARG A 399 18.55 -20.22 11.16
CA ARG A 399 18.86 -19.86 12.55
C ARG A 399 20.36 -19.90 12.82
N PHE A 400 21.06 -20.91 12.31
CA PHE A 400 22.51 -21.02 12.42
C PHE A 400 23.20 -19.87 11.69
N LEU A 401 22.86 -19.64 10.41
CA LEU A 401 23.37 -18.54 9.60
C LEU A 401 23.04 -17.17 10.22
N TYR A 402 21.83 -16.91 10.69
CA TYR A 402 21.48 -15.64 11.36
C TYR A 402 22.20 -15.44 12.72
N SER A 403 22.80 -16.49 13.28
CA SER A 403 23.65 -16.44 14.49
C SER A 403 25.17 -16.50 14.21
N ARG A 404 25.58 -16.77 12.97
CA ARG A 404 27.00 -16.95 12.57
C ARG A 404 27.46 -15.99 11.46
N MET A 405 26.57 -15.62 10.54
CA MET A 405 26.80 -14.58 9.54
C MET A 405 26.78 -13.22 10.24
N PHE A 406 27.97 -12.82 10.71
CA PHE A 406 28.22 -11.50 11.24
C PHE A 406 28.33 -10.50 10.08
N PHE A 407 27.21 -10.27 9.35
CA PHE A 407 27.13 -9.31 8.25
C PHE A 407 27.69 -7.96 8.73
N PRO A 408 28.74 -7.39 8.12
CA PRO A 408 29.40 -6.18 8.62
C PRO A 408 28.43 -5.00 8.80
N TYR A 409 27.50 -4.83 7.86
CA TYR A 409 26.43 -3.82 7.88
C TYR A 409 25.36 -4.04 8.98
N SER A 410 25.25 -5.24 9.56
CA SER A 410 24.14 -5.60 10.45
C SER A 410 24.36 -5.27 11.94
N LYS A 411 25.60 -4.91 12.32
CA LYS A 411 25.94 -4.63 13.74
C LYS A 411 25.28 -3.34 14.22
N PHE A 412 25.36 -2.28 13.42
CA PHE A 412 24.65 -1.02 13.65
C PHE A 412 23.14 -1.23 13.54
N PHE A 413 22.66 -1.82 12.44
CA PHE A 413 21.22 -2.04 12.19
C PHE A 413 20.51 -2.72 13.36
N LYS A 414 21.07 -3.81 13.91
CA LYS A 414 20.50 -4.47 15.09
C LYS A 414 20.64 -3.65 16.37
N PHE A 415 21.77 -2.98 16.61
CA PHE A 415 21.94 -2.17 17.82
C PHE A 415 20.99 -0.96 17.85
N SER A 416 20.89 -0.25 16.72
CA SER A 416 19.96 0.86 16.50
C SER A 416 18.52 0.40 16.66
N PHE A 417 18.11 -0.66 15.94
CA PHE A 417 16.73 -1.16 16.01
C PHE A 417 16.31 -1.66 17.40
N PHE A 418 17.18 -2.39 18.12
CA PHE A 418 16.85 -2.82 19.49
C PHE A 418 16.82 -1.65 20.48
N SER A 419 17.76 -0.70 20.39
CA SER A 419 17.74 0.53 21.19
C SER A 419 16.49 1.38 20.91
N PHE A 420 16.06 1.46 19.64
CA PHE A 420 14.83 2.11 19.20
C PHE A 420 13.59 1.45 19.81
N CYS A 421 13.43 0.13 19.72
CA CYS A 421 12.31 -0.57 20.36
C CYS A 421 12.29 -0.43 21.88
N ILE A 422 13.46 -0.42 22.54
CA ILE A 422 13.57 -0.18 23.99
C ILE A 422 13.16 1.26 24.32
N CYS A 423 13.56 2.24 23.52
CA CYS A 423 13.19 3.65 23.66
C CYS A 423 11.67 3.82 23.56
N VAL A 424 11.04 3.30 22.50
CA VAL A 424 9.57 3.33 22.30
C VAL A 424 8.85 2.70 23.48
N MET A 425 9.26 1.51 23.92
CA MET A 425 8.65 0.83 25.07
C MET A 425 8.85 1.59 26.38
N SER A 426 9.98 2.27 26.58
CA SER A 426 10.24 3.10 27.76
C SER A 426 9.36 4.34 27.76
N LEU A 427 9.34 5.09 26.66
CA LEU A 427 8.50 6.29 26.50
C LEU A 427 7.00 5.97 26.65
N PHE A 428 6.53 4.88 26.06
CA PHE A 428 5.12 4.48 26.16
C PHE A 428 4.72 4.05 27.58
N ASN A 429 5.63 3.42 28.34
CA ASN A 429 5.39 3.12 29.76
C ASN A 429 5.44 4.38 30.64
N LEU A 430 6.34 5.34 30.35
CA LEU A 430 6.39 6.63 31.05
C LEU A 430 5.12 7.47 30.79
N GLY A 431 4.64 7.53 29.55
CA GLY A 431 3.37 8.17 29.20
C GLY A 431 2.18 7.55 29.94
N ARG A 432 2.15 6.21 30.08
CA ARG A 432 1.15 5.49 30.88
C ARG A 432 1.25 5.71 32.40
N LEU A 433 2.38 6.17 32.91
CA LEU A 433 2.53 6.58 34.31
C LEU A 433 2.06 8.02 34.51
N SER A 434 2.37 8.92 33.57
CA SER A 434 1.89 10.31 33.55
C SER A 434 0.34 10.36 33.49
N LEU A 435 -0.26 9.65 32.53
CA LEU A 435 -1.73 9.50 32.37
C LEU A 435 -2.42 8.68 33.49
N ARG A 436 -1.74 8.43 34.61
CA ARG A 436 -2.28 7.84 35.85
C ARG A 436 -2.08 8.75 37.07
N GLN A 437 -1.48 9.92 36.89
CA GLN A 437 -1.24 10.93 37.93
C GLN A 437 -1.98 12.25 37.65
N SER A 438 -2.51 12.42 36.43
CA SER A 438 -3.57 13.36 36.04
C SER A 438 -4.96 12.73 36.20
#